data_AF-A0A2D6MEX1-F1
#
_entry.id   AF-A0A2D6MEX1-F1
#
_cell.length_a   1.000
_cell.length_b   1.000
_cell.length_c   1.000
_cell.angle_alpha   90.00
_cell.angle_beta   90.00
_cell.angle_gamma   90.00
#
_symmetry.space_group_name_H-M   'P 1'
#
loop_
_entity.id
_entity.type
_entity.pdbx_description
1 polymer ?
#
loop_
_entity_poly.entity_id
_entity_poly.type
_entity_poly.pdbx_seq_one_letter_code
_entity_poly.pdbx_strand_id
1 'polypeptide(L)'
;MDKDICIGVLHHNNPQLILRFLESIYDNTENFYLLILDNKSTDNSVDVMRGYLEDKSGYKLFLGSSNLGVIGGRNALFRYFHENLNYDSLLILDNDQIVQKGWQEQYMNFKNSGEYDIVGVEGWQLRPGTFYPYKKCVAHNDFFNYVGCGGMMISREVVDTIGYFDDQFNPYYFEDPDYAMRASDAGFKLGWNSKNRILHLAHQTIGLKGDKKLQFNKSHRLFMEKWKHKRNKLPVFRNSL
;
A
#
# COMPACT_ATOMS: atom_id res chain seq x y z
N MET A 1 4.01 5.85 24.18
CA MET A 1 4.20 5.60 22.73
C MET A 1 3.39 6.68 22.08
N ASP A 2 4.05 7.72 21.59
CA ASP A 2 3.42 9.03 21.37
C ASP A 2 2.94 9.22 19.93
N LYS A 3 2.78 8.13 19.17
CA LYS A 3 2.48 8.16 17.75
C LYS A 3 1.43 7.11 17.40
N ASP A 4 0.40 7.54 16.68
CA ASP A 4 -0.81 6.76 16.44
C ASP A 4 -0.78 5.97 15.11
N ILE A 5 0.07 6.41 14.17
CA ILE A 5 0.16 5.85 12.83
C ILE A 5 1.60 5.64 12.37
N CYS A 6 1.89 4.45 11.82
CA CYS A 6 3.15 4.18 11.12
C CYS A 6 2.89 4.20 9.62
N ILE A 7 3.66 4.98 8.88
CA ILE A 7 3.54 5.16 7.43
C ILE A 7 4.79 4.57 6.78
N GLY A 8 4.62 3.72 5.77
CA GLY A 8 5.70 3.18 4.96
C GLY A 8 5.64 3.71 3.53
N VAL A 9 6.75 4.23 3.03
CA VAL A 9 6.87 4.68 1.64
C VAL A 9 8.10 4.05 0.98
N LEU A 10 7.89 3.52 -0.21
CA LEU A 10 8.95 3.05 -1.10
C LEU A 10 9.29 4.16 -2.09
N HIS A 11 10.58 4.43 -2.27
CA HIS A 11 11.06 5.48 -3.16
C HIS A 11 12.04 4.93 -4.19
N HIS A 12 11.99 5.43 -5.44
CA HIS A 12 13.01 5.18 -6.44
C HIS A 12 13.06 6.31 -7.47
N ASN A 13 14.11 7.12 -7.42
CA ASN A 13 14.32 8.30 -8.27
C ASN A 13 13.17 9.33 -8.19
N ASN A 14 13.38 10.47 -8.85
CA ASN A 14 12.50 11.63 -8.88
C ASN A 14 12.55 12.45 -7.57
N PRO A 15 13.59 13.28 -7.37
CA PRO A 15 13.77 14.13 -6.18
C PRO A 15 12.57 15.05 -5.90
N GLN A 16 11.96 15.61 -6.94
CA GLN A 16 10.84 16.54 -6.80
C GLN A 16 9.56 15.82 -6.35
N LEU A 17 9.41 14.55 -6.73
CA LEU A 17 8.28 13.75 -6.32
C LEU A 17 8.34 13.40 -4.83
N ILE A 18 9.50 12.93 -4.35
CA ILE A 18 9.65 12.61 -2.92
C ILE A 18 9.64 13.85 -2.04
N LEU A 19 10.18 14.98 -2.50
CA LEU A 19 10.07 16.24 -1.75
C LEU A 19 8.61 16.64 -1.54
N ARG A 20 7.79 16.63 -2.61
CA ARG A 20 6.35 16.93 -2.50
C ARG A 20 5.60 15.94 -1.61
N PHE A 21 5.96 14.66 -1.67
CA PHE A 21 5.41 13.65 -0.76
C PHE A 21 5.71 14.00 0.70
N LEU A 22 6.99 14.24 1.02
CA LEU A 22 7.43 14.57 2.37
C LEU A 22 6.76 15.85 2.90
N GLU A 23 6.75 16.92 2.10
CA GLU A 23 6.04 18.16 2.41
C GLU A 23 4.56 17.87 2.74
N SER A 24 3.86 17.11 1.89
CA SER A 24 2.46 16.79 2.14
C SER A 24 2.23 16.03 3.44
N ILE A 25 3.12 15.07 3.77
CA ILE A 25 3.02 14.27 4.99
C ILE A 25 3.25 15.15 6.22
N TYR A 26 4.34 15.92 6.26
CA TYR A 26 4.67 16.75 7.42
C TYR A 26 3.72 17.94 7.60
N ASP A 27 3.11 18.46 6.53
CA ASP A 27 2.17 19.58 6.61
C ASP A 27 0.75 19.15 7.02
N ASN A 28 0.37 17.88 6.80
CA ASN A 28 -1.02 17.41 6.95
C ASN A 28 -1.19 16.19 7.87
N THR A 29 -0.15 15.78 8.59
CA THR A 29 -0.19 14.59 9.45
C THR A 29 0.44 14.90 10.80
N GLU A 30 -0.21 14.48 11.87
CA GLU A 30 0.27 14.63 13.24
C GLU A 30 0.58 13.26 13.86
N ASN A 31 1.44 13.20 14.87
CA ASN A 31 1.70 11.99 15.66
C ASN A 31 1.98 10.72 14.84
N PHE A 32 2.76 10.83 13.75
CA PHE A 32 3.07 9.71 12.86
C PHE A 32 4.53 9.29 12.94
N TYR A 33 4.84 8.04 12.58
CA TYR A 33 6.20 7.56 12.33
C TYR A 33 6.36 7.19 10.86
N LEU A 34 7.42 7.68 10.21
CA LEU A 34 7.62 7.50 8.78
C LEU A 34 8.79 6.57 8.47
N LEU A 35 8.51 5.43 7.86
CA LEU A 35 9.49 4.53 7.28
C LEU A 35 9.66 4.86 5.79
N ILE A 36 10.89 5.17 5.38
CA ILE A 36 11.24 5.49 4.00
C ILE A 36 12.27 4.48 3.54
N LEU A 37 11.98 3.74 2.48
CA LEU A 37 12.96 2.87 1.83
C LEU A 37 13.34 3.45 0.46
N ASP A 38 14.58 3.93 0.34
CA ASP A 38 15.17 4.19 -0.95
C ASP A 38 15.52 2.87 -1.64
N ASN A 39 14.90 2.60 -2.78
CA ASN A 39 15.02 1.35 -3.52
C ASN A 39 16.17 1.42 -4.54
N LYS A 40 17.34 1.84 -4.05
CA LYS A 40 18.56 2.07 -4.84
C LYS A 40 18.36 3.13 -5.92
N SER A 41 18.04 4.35 -5.52
CA SER A 41 18.00 5.49 -6.44
C SER A 41 19.39 5.80 -7.01
N THR A 42 19.40 6.36 -8.22
CA THR A 42 20.63 6.72 -8.96
C THR A 42 20.70 8.22 -9.29
N ASP A 43 19.70 8.99 -8.88
CA ASP A 43 19.68 10.44 -8.95
C ASP A 43 19.95 11.07 -7.57
N ASN A 44 19.75 12.38 -7.44
CA ASN A 44 19.98 13.13 -6.21
C ASN A 44 18.82 13.08 -5.19
N SER A 45 17.84 12.19 -5.37
CA SER A 45 16.69 12.08 -4.45
C SER A 45 17.08 11.73 -3.01
N VAL A 46 18.13 10.92 -2.81
CA VAL A 46 18.64 10.60 -1.47
C VAL A 46 19.16 11.83 -0.73
N ASP A 47 19.88 12.71 -1.43
CA ASP A 47 20.39 13.95 -0.84
C ASP A 47 19.26 14.92 -0.53
N VAL A 48 18.24 14.99 -1.39
CA VAL A 48 17.01 15.76 -1.13
C VAL A 48 16.27 15.25 0.11
N MET A 49 16.10 13.93 0.25
CA MET A 49 15.48 13.34 1.44
C MET A 49 16.29 13.67 2.71
N ARG A 50 17.62 13.52 2.67
CA ARG A 50 18.48 13.84 3.82
C ARG A 50 18.39 15.30 4.23
N GLY A 51 18.46 16.22 3.26
CA GLY A 51 18.37 17.65 3.52
C GLY A 51 17.01 18.05 4.11
N TYR A 52 15.91 17.53 3.57
CA TYR A 52 14.57 17.83 4.10
C TYR A 52 14.33 17.25 5.50
N LEU A 53 14.91 16.08 5.80
CA LEU A 53 14.69 15.35 7.06
C LEU A 53 15.69 15.71 8.17
N GLU A 54 16.68 16.57 7.91
CA GLU A 54 17.76 16.90 8.85
C GLU A 54 17.23 17.47 10.18
N ASP A 55 16.21 18.32 10.13
CA ASP A 55 15.58 18.96 11.29
C ASP A 55 14.30 18.24 11.76
N LYS A 56 13.91 17.15 11.08
CA LYS A 56 12.70 16.40 11.40
C LYS A 56 13.00 15.30 12.41
N SER A 57 12.00 14.95 13.20
CA SER A 57 12.04 13.76 14.04
C SER A 57 11.05 12.72 13.53
N GLY A 58 11.15 11.51 14.05
CA GLY A 58 10.06 10.56 13.87
C GLY A 58 10.03 9.81 12.55
N TYR A 59 11.18 9.62 11.92
CA TYR A 59 11.29 8.85 10.70
C TYR A 59 12.43 7.83 10.82
N LYS A 60 12.48 6.92 9.85
CA LYS A 60 13.67 6.14 9.53
C LYS A 60 13.83 6.03 8.03
N LEU A 61 15.01 6.42 7.54
CA LEU A 61 15.40 6.31 6.15
C LEU A 61 16.35 5.12 5.98
N PHE A 62 15.96 4.17 5.12
CA PHE A 62 16.79 3.05 4.69
C PHE A 62 17.30 3.27 3.27
N LEU A 63 18.56 2.93 3.04
CA LEU A 63 19.17 2.97 1.71
C LEU A 63 19.39 1.54 1.23
N GLY A 64 18.62 1.12 0.23
CA GLY A 64 18.70 -0.21 -0.35
C GLY A 64 20.00 -0.43 -1.12
N SER A 65 20.65 -1.58 -0.90
CA SER A 65 21.84 -2.00 -1.66
C SER A 65 21.51 -2.46 -3.09
N SER A 66 20.26 -2.83 -3.33
CA SER A 66 19.71 -3.28 -4.61
C SER A 66 18.27 -2.77 -4.79
N ASN A 67 17.80 -2.63 -6.03
CA ASN A 67 16.38 -2.40 -6.30
C ASN A 67 15.63 -3.73 -6.14
N LEU A 68 14.71 -3.79 -5.18
CA LEU A 68 13.96 -4.98 -4.78
C LEU A 68 12.64 -5.17 -5.57
N GLY A 69 12.32 -4.28 -6.50
CA GLY A 69 10.96 -4.17 -7.05
C GLY A 69 9.99 -3.50 -6.07
N VAL A 70 8.72 -3.33 -6.48
CA VAL A 70 7.71 -2.66 -5.64
C VAL A 70 7.30 -3.56 -4.48
N ILE A 71 6.98 -4.83 -4.78
CA ILE A 71 6.53 -5.79 -3.77
C ILE A 71 7.66 -6.12 -2.79
N GLY A 72 8.87 -6.39 -3.29
CA GLY A 72 10.02 -6.63 -2.43
C GLY A 72 10.36 -5.46 -1.51
N GLY A 73 10.25 -4.22 -2.03
CA GLY A 73 10.45 -3.01 -1.23
C GLY A 73 9.38 -2.81 -0.15
N ARG A 74 8.09 -3.00 -0.48
CA ARG A 74 7.00 -2.96 0.51
C ARG A 74 7.14 -4.06 1.57
N ASN A 75 7.56 -5.26 1.17
CA ASN A 75 7.83 -6.36 2.09
C ASN A 75 9.00 -6.05 3.05
N ALA A 76 10.04 -5.35 2.59
CA ALA A 76 11.12 -4.90 3.47
C ALA A 76 10.63 -3.88 4.52
N LEU A 77 9.75 -2.94 4.14
CA LEU A 77 9.10 -2.02 5.07
C LEU A 77 8.23 -2.77 6.09
N PHE A 78 7.45 -3.75 5.64
CA PHE A 78 6.63 -4.59 6.53
C PHE A 78 7.45 -5.36 7.54
N ARG A 79 8.52 -6.04 7.11
CA ARG A 79 9.40 -6.78 8.02
C ARG A 79 9.97 -5.86 9.09
N TYR A 80 10.46 -4.68 8.70
CA TYR A 80 10.97 -3.73 9.68
C TYR A 80 9.90 -3.28 10.68
N PHE A 81 8.71 -2.90 10.19
CA PHE A 81 7.56 -2.54 11.04
C PHE A 81 7.20 -3.67 12.02
N HIS A 82 7.14 -4.91 11.52
CA HIS A 82 6.71 -6.07 12.27
C HIS A 82 7.71 -6.44 13.36
N GLU A 83 9.00 -6.49 13.02
CA GLU A 83 10.07 -6.97 13.91
C GLU A 83 10.59 -5.90 14.88
N ASN A 84 10.52 -4.61 14.52
CA ASN A 84 11.26 -3.55 15.23
C ASN A 84 10.37 -2.48 15.85
N LEU A 85 9.10 -2.38 15.46
CA LEU A 85 8.21 -1.33 15.91
C LEU A 85 7.01 -1.91 16.64
N ASN A 86 6.47 -1.16 17.61
CA ASN A 86 5.29 -1.55 18.38
C ASN A 86 4.08 -0.68 17.99
N TYR A 87 3.63 -0.81 16.75
CA TYR A 87 2.45 -0.12 16.21
C TYR A 87 1.38 -1.13 15.80
N ASP A 88 0.11 -0.80 15.99
CA ASP A 88 -1.00 -1.72 15.66
C ASP A 88 -1.24 -1.85 14.16
N SER A 89 -0.72 -0.93 13.34
CA SER A 89 -0.95 -0.92 11.90
C SER A 89 0.14 -0.21 11.11
N LEU A 90 0.38 -0.65 9.88
CA LEU A 90 1.21 0.04 8.88
C LEU A 90 0.33 0.56 7.74
N LEU A 91 0.46 1.85 7.41
CA LEU A 91 -0.13 2.46 6.23
C LEU A 91 0.91 2.60 5.13
N ILE A 92 0.71 1.92 4.01
CA ILE A 92 1.58 2.03 2.83
C ILE A 92 1.08 3.17 1.95
N LEU A 93 1.99 4.10 1.63
CA LEU A 93 1.78 5.12 0.62
C LEU A 93 2.78 4.98 -0.51
N ASP A 94 2.36 5.39 -1.70
CA ASP A 94 3.25 5.58 -2.84
C ASP A 94 3.85 6.99 -2.79
N ASN A 95 5.08 7.16 -3.29
CA ASN A 95 5.76 8.45 -3.28
C ASN A 95 5.14 9.48 -4.23
N ASP A 96 4.16 9.11 -5.05
CA ASP A 96 3.34 10.00 -5.88
C ASP A 96 1.94 10.28 -5.29
N GLN A 97 1.71 9.91 -4.04
CA GLN A 97 0.50 10.23 -3.29
C GLN A 97 0.70 11.47 -2.42
N ILE A 98 -0.11 12.49 -2.67
CA ILE A 98 -0.10 13.75 -1.92
C ILE A 98 -1.32 13.75 -0.99
N VAL A 99 -1.06 13.84 0.30
CA VAL A 99 -2.13 13.85 1.31
C VAL A 99 -2.65 15.27 1.54
N GLN A 100 -3.94 15.40 1.86
CA GLN A 100 -4.57 16.68 2.17
C GLN A 100 -5.06 16.71 3.62
N LYS A 101 -5.23 17.91 4.19
CA LYS A 101 -5.82 18.09 5.52
C LYS A 101 -7.12 17.29 5.67
N GLY A 102 -7.24 16.54 6.77
CA GLY A 102 -8.39 15.67 7.03
C GLY A 102 -8.17 14.20 6.62
N TRP A 103 -7.05 13.85 5.98
CA TRP A 103 -6.83 12.49 5.48
C TRP A 103 -6.58 11.49 6.61
N GLN A 104 -5.78 11.87 7.61
CA GLN A 104 -5.39 11.00 8.72
C GLN A 104 -6.61 10.61 9.56
N GLU A 105 -7.50 11.56 9.83
CA GLU A 105 -8.73 11.34 10.60
C GLU A 105 -9.61 10.27 9.95
N GLN A 106 -9.61 10.16 8.62
CA GLN A 106 -10.35 9.11 7.92
C GLN A 106 -9.81 7.73 8.27
N TYR A 107 -8.49 7.53 8.24
CA TYR A 107 -7.87 6.26 8.64
C TYR A 107 -8.06 5.99 10.13
N MET A 108 -7.94 7.00 10.98
CA MET A 108 -8.17 6.85 12.43
C MET A 108 -9.61 6.44 12.73
N ASN A 109 -10.60 6.95 11.99
CA ASN A 109 -11.99 6.51 12.14
C ASN A 109 -12.17 5.02 11.78
N PHE A 110 -11.51 4.54 10.72
CA PHE A 110 -11.53 3.11 10.40
C PHE A 110 -10.78 2.27 11.45
N LYS A 111 -9.61 2.72 11.91
CA LYS A 111 -8.85 2.03 12.96
C LYS A 111 -9.66 1.93 14.26
N ASN A 112 -10.28 3.03 14.68
CA ASN A 112 -11.01 3.13 15.94
C ASN A 112 -12.39 2.45 15.89
N SER A 113 -12.96 2.19 14.70
CA SER A 113 -14.22 1.44 14.62
C SER A 113 -14.04 -0.03 14.98
N GLY A 114 -12.82 -0.57 14.85
CA GLY A 114 -12.52 -1.99 15.06
C GLY A 114 -13.23 -2.92 14.08
N GLU A 115 -13.81 -2.38 13.01
CA GLU A 115 -14.60 -3.15 12.06
C GLU A 115 -13.76 -3.75 10.92
N TYR A 116 -12.61 -3.14 10.63
CA TYR A 116 -11.80 -3.46 9.46
C TYR A 116 -10.34 -3.69 9.85
N ASP A 117 -9.75 -4.73 9.27
CA ASP A 117 -8.35 -5.11 9.51
C ASP A 117 -7.42 -4.58 8.41
N ILE A 118 -7.97 -4.40 7.21
CA ILE A 118 -7.31 -3.79 6.07
C ILE A 118 -8.21 -2.69 5.51
N VAL A 119 -7.65 -1.52 5.24
CA VAL A 119 -8.37 -0.40 4.64
C VAL A 119 -7.57 0.15 3.48
N GLY A 120 -8.18 0.26 2.30
CA GLY A 120 -7.53 0.89 1.15
C GLY A 120 -8.37 1.99 0.54
N VAL A 121 -7.78 2.78 -0.36
CA VAL A 121 -8.44 3.92 -1.01
C VAL A 121 -9.02 3.61 -2.39
N GLU A 122 -8.62 2.48 -2.98
CA GLU A 122 -9.12 2.03 -4.27
C GLU A 122 -9.80 0.67 -4.17
N GLY A 123 -11.13 0.62 -4.17
CA GLY A 123 -11.88 -0.63 -4.30
C GLY A 123 -11.95 -1.11 -5.76
N TRP A 124 -11.78 -2.42 -5.97
CA TRP A 124 -11.82 -3.01 -7.31
C TRP A 124 -12.63 -4.32 -7.34
N GLN A 125 -13.24 -4.58 -8.51
CA GLN A 125 -13.96 -5.81 -8.80
C GLN A 125 -13.20 -6.70 -9.78
N LEU A 126 -13.14 -7.99 -9.47
CA LEU A 126 -12.55 -9.06 -10.26
C LEU A 126 -13.66 -9.85 -10.96
N ARG A 127 -13.41 -10.23 -12.21
CA ARG A 127 -14.34 -11.05 -12.99
C ARG A 127 -14.28 -12.49 -12.48
N PRO A 128 -15.40 -13.10 -12.05
CA PRO A 128 -15.44 -14.52 -11.73
C PRO A 128 -14.99 -15.37 -12.92
N GLY A 129 -14.34 -16.48 -12.65
CA GLY A 129 -13.77 -17.38 -13.65
C GLY A 129 -12.35 -16.98 -14.07
N THR A 130 -12.11 -15.67 -14.29
CA THR A 130 -10.84 -15.19 -14.87
C THR A 130 -9.99 -14.35 -13.95
N PHE A 131 -10.51 -13.89 -12.80
CA PHE A 131 -9.81 -12.96 -11.91
C PHE A 131 -9.30 -11.68 -12.60
N TYR A 132 -9.90 -11.30 -13.72
CA TYR A 132 -9.48 -10.09 -14.41
C TYR A 132 -10.09 -8.87 -13.71
N PRO A 133 -9.30 -7.88 -13.27
CA PRO A 133 -9.84 -6.64 -12.72
C PRO A 133 -10.58 -5.88 -13.83
N TYR A 134 -11.88 -5.64 -13.64
CA TYR A 134 -12.73 -5.10 -14.72
C TYR A 134 -13.48 -3.81 -14.34
N LYS A 135 -13.59 -3.49 -13.05
CA LYS A 135 -14.27 -2.27 -12.58
C LYS A 135 -13.57 -1.73 -11.35
N LYS A 136 -13.16 -0.45 -11.41
CA LYS A 136 -12.83 0.35 -10.22
C LYS A 136 -14.14 0.82 -9.58
N CYS A 137 -14.27 0.65 -8.27
CA CYS A 137 -15.43 1.11 -7.53
C CYS A 137 -15.47 2.64 -7.48
N VAL A 138 -16.68 3.21 -7.57
CA VAL A 138 -16.89 4.68 -7.61
C VAL A 138 -17.97 5.13 -6.63
N ALA A 139 -18.94 4.27 -6.34
CA ALA A 139 -19.99 4.55 -5.37
C ALA A 139 -19.69 3.82 -4.07
N HIS A 140 -19.79 4.48 -2.93
CA HIS A 140 -19.46 3.93 -1.60
C HIS A 140 -20.12 2.57 -1.28
N ASN A 141 -21.29 2.30 -1.86
CA ASN A 141 -22.05 1.05 -1.70
C ASN A 141 -21.73 -0.02 -2.77
N ASP A 142 -20.81 0.25 -3.71
CA ASP A 142 -20.26 -0.77 -4.60
C ASP A 142 -19.66 -1.88 -3.72
N PHE A 143 -19.95 -3.13 -4.09
CA PHE A 143 -19.16 -4.23 -3.56
C PHE A 143 -17.76 -4.20 -4.20
N PHE A 144 -16.77 -4.71 -3.50
CA PHE A 144 -15.42 -4.86 -4.00
C PHE A 144 -14.86 -6.23 -3.61
N ASN A 145 -13.85 -6.70 -4.36
CA ASN A 145 -13.17 -7.96 -4.07
C ASN A 145 -11.80 -7.73 -3.42
N TYR A 146 -11.19 -6.58 -3.65
CA TYR A 146 -9.92 -6.19 -3.04
C TYR A 146 -9.77 -4.66 -3.03
N VAL A 147 -8.78 -4.18 -2.29
CA VAL A 147 -8.36 -2.78 -2.30
C VAL A 147 -6.90 -2.66 -2.75
N GLY A 148 -6.56 -1.59 -3.47
CA GLY A 148 -5.19 -1.35 -3.95
C GLY A 148 -4.21 -1.04 -2.82
N CYS A 149 -2.94 -1.42 -2.99
CA CYS A 149 -1.89 -1.29 -1.97
C CYS A 149 -1.42 0.15 -1.70
N GLY A 150 -1.52 1.06 -2.69
CA GLY A 150 -1.21 2.48 -2.47
C GLY A 150 -2.33 3.11 -1.63
N GLY A 151 -2.02 3.58 -0.43
CA GLY A 151 -3.04 4.00 0.56
C GLY A 151 -3.67 2.84 1.33
N MET A 152 -2.96 1.71 1.48
CA MET A 152 -3.45 0.56 2.24
C MET A 152 -2.92 0.58 3.68
N MET A 153 -3.83 0.67 4.65
CA MET A 153 -3.57 0.43 6.06
C MET A 153 -3.82 -1.04 6.40
N ILE A 154 -2.88 -1.70 7.06
CA ILE A 154 -2.96 -3.11 7.44
C ILE A 154 -2.69 -3.24 8.93
N SER A 155 -3.56 -3.94 9.66
CA SER A 155 -3.37 -4.24 11.07
C SER A 155 -2.21 -5.22 11.28
N ARG A 156 -1.56 -5.14 12.44
CA ARG A 156 -0.48 -6.06 12.85
C ARG A 156 -0.96 -7.51 12.86
N GLU A 157 -2.17 -7.76 13.33
CA GLU A 157 -2.77 -9.10 13.42
C GLU A 157 -2.88 -9.78 12.05
N VAL A 158 -3.18 -9.01 10.99
CA VAL A 158 -3.18 -9.53 9.61
C VAL A 158 -1.78 -10.00 9.24
N VAL A 159 -0.75 -9.19 9.51
CA VAL A 159 0.64 -9.55 9.21
C VAL A 159 1.08 -10.76 10.03
N ASP A 160 0.71 -10.84 11.31
CA ASP A 160 0.99 -11.99 12.19
C ASP A 160 0.38 -13.29 11.65
N THR A 161 -0.79 -13.20 11.01
CA THR A 161 -1.58 -14.37 10.59
C THR A 161 -1.27 -14.83 9.18
N ILE A 162 -1.22 -13.91 8.21
CA ILE A 162 -1.05 -14.25 6.78
C ILE A 162 0.30 -13.84 6.22
N GLY A 163 1.15 -13.16 7.00
CA GLY A 163 2.45 -12.67 6.58
C GLY A 163 2.38 -11.49 5.60
N TYR A 164 3.40 -11.38 4.77
CA TYR A 164 3.62 -10.26 3.86
C TYR A 164 2.98 -10.46 2.47
N PHE A 165 3.23 -9.57 1.52
CA PHE A 165 2.86 -9.80 0.13
C PHE A 165 3.64 -11.00 -0.44
N ASP A 166 3.03 -11.73 -1.36
CA ASP A 166 3.67 -12.90 -1.97
C ASP A 166 4.66 -12.46 -3.05
N ASP A 167 5.95 -12.73 -2.81
CA ASP A 167 7.05 -12.32 -3.69
C ASP A 167 6.97 -12.92 -5.11
N GLN A 168 6.12 -13.94 -5.35
CA GLN A 168 5.91 -14.47 -6.70
C GLN A 168 5.35 -13.43 -7.69
N PHE A 169 4.66 -12.40 -7.16
CA PHE A 169 4.09 -11.31 -7.96
C PHE A 169 5.07 -10.16 -8.22
N ASN A 170 6.25 -10.17 -7.60
CA ASN A 170 7.29 -9.14 -7.79
C ASN A 170 7.73 -9.08 -9.27
N PRO A 171 7.91 -7.89 -9.87
CA PRO A 171 7.94 -6.57 -9.25
C PRO A 171 6.59 -5.91 -8.92
N TYR A 172 5.48 -6.28 -9.56
CA TYR A 172 4.14 -5.67 -9.39
C TYR A 172 3.03 -6.47 -10.09
N TYR A 173 1.79 -6.10 -9.74
CA TYR A 173 0.49 -6.66 -10.14
C TYR A 173 0.10 -7.95 -9.42
N PHE A 174 -1.16 -7.99 -9.00
CA PHE A 174 -1.83 -9.11 -8.34
C PHE A 174 -1.38 -9.37 -6.90
N GLU A 175 -0.49 -8.55 -6.32
CA GLU A 175 -0.20 -8.62 -4.89
C GLU A 175 -1.40 -8.19 -4.03
N ASP A 176 -2.17 -7.22 -4.50
CA ASP A 176 -3.33 -6.64 -3.85
C ASP A 176 -4.53 -7.60 -3.76
N PRO A 177 -5.03 -8.20 -4.87
CA PRO A 177 -6.07 -9.22 -4.78
C PRO A 177 -5.58 -10.48 -4.08
N ASP A 178 -4.28 -10.81 -4.14
CA ASP A 178 -3.75 -11.98 -3.43
C ASP A 178 -3.82 -11.77 -1.91
N TYR A 179 -3.38 -10.60 -1.46
CA TYR A 179 -3.43 -10.23 -0.06
C TYR A 179 -4.88 -10.21 0.44
N ALA A 180 -5.80 -9.63 -0.34
CA ALA A 180 -7.24 -9.60 -0.01
C ALA A 180 -7.86 -11.01 0.06
N MET A 181 -7.51 -11.91 -0.86
CA MET A 181 -8.01 -13.29 -0.83
C MET A 181 -7.46 -14.07 0.36
N ARG A 182 -6.17 -13.94 0.69
CA ARG A 182 -5.59 -14.55 1.89
C ARG A 182 -6.20 -14.00 3.18
N ALA A 183 -6.40 -12.68 3.25
CA ALA A 183 -7.01 -12.04 4.40
C ALA A 183 -8.45 -12.52 4.59
N SER A 184 -9.24 -12.58 3.51
CA SER A 184 -10.59 -13.13 3.56
C SER A 184 -10.63 -14.58 4.03
N ASP A 185 -9.69 -15.41 3.58
CA ASP A 185 -9.62 -16.82 3.96
C ASP A 185 -9.29 -17.02 5.45
N ALA A 186 -8.54 -16.08 6.02
CA ALA A 186 -8.24 -16.01 7.44
C ALA A 186 -9.35 -15.33 8.27
N GLY A 187 -10.42 -14.84 7.63
CA GLY A 187 -11.57 -14.23 8.30
C GLY A 187 -11.45 -12.72 8.56
N PHE A 188 -10.42 -12.07 8.02
CA PHE A 188 -10.24 -10.62 8.15
C PHE A 188 -11.19 -9.85 7.24
N LYS A 189 -11.53 -8.63 7.69
CA LYS A 189 -12.44 -7.71 7.02
C LYS A 189 -11.67 -6.61 6.32
N LEU A 190 -12.10 -6.30 5.09
CA LEU A 190 -11.57 -5.21 4.31
C LEU A 190 -12.57 -4.06 4.25
N GLY A 191 -12.07 -2.84 4.42
CA GLY A 191 -12.80 -1.58 4.25
C GLY A 191 -12.27 -0.78 3.07
N TRP A 192 -13.14 0.02 2.45
CA TRP A 192 -12.75 0.92 1.37
C TRP A 192 -13.04 2.38 1.74
N ASN A 193 -11.97 3.17 1.90
CA ASN A 193 -12.05 4.61 2.14
C ASN A 193 -12.38 5.36 0.83
N SER A 194 -13.66 5.32 0.44
CA SER A 194 -14.18 5.95 -0.79
C SER A 194 -14.10 7.47 -0.80
N LYS A 195 -14.00 8.11 0.38
CA LYS A 195 -13.91 9.57 0.55
C LYS A 195 -12.49 10.04 0.84
N ASN A 196 -11.48 9.21 0.55
CA ASN A 196 -10.09 9.49 0.87
C ASN A 196 -9.63 10.86 0.37
N ARG A 197 -8.73 11.48 1.13
CA ARG A 197 -8.11 12.77 0.83
C ARG A 197 -6.66 12.60 0.36
N ILE A 198 -6.45 11.61 -0.50
CA ILE A 198 -5.16 11.30 -1.12
C ILE A 198 -5.26 11.59 -2.62
N LEU A 199 -4.46 12.54 -3.10
CA LEU A 199 -4.32 12.82 -4.52
C LEU A 199 -3.20 11.95 -5.11
N HIS A 200 -3.52 11.11 -6.08
CA HIS A 200 -2.52 10.33 -6.82
C HIS A 200 -2.05 11.09 -8.06
N LEU A 201 -0.78 11.48 -8.10
CA LEU A 201 -0.15 12.13 -9.25
C LEU A 201 0.13 11.08 -10.35
N ALA A 202 -0.92 10.66 -11.05
CA ALA A 202 -0.84 9.63 -12.08
C ALA A 202 0.28 9.93 -13.12
N HIS A 203 1.00 8.87 -13.52
CA HIS A 203 2.07 8.85 -14.53
C HIS A 203 3.47 9.32 -14.09
N GLN A 204 3.73 9.63 -12.82
CA GLN A 204 5.05 10.13 -12.38
C GLN A 204 6.04 9.03 -11.95
N THR A 205 5.56 7.84 -11.56
CA THR A 205 6.39 6.78 -10.96
C THR A 205 6.72 5.64 -11.93
N ILE A 206 6.36 5.79 -13.21
CA ILE A 206 6.62 4.76 -14.22
C ILE A 206 7.93 5.09 -14.95
N GLY A 207 9.03 4.95 -14.22
CA GLY A 207 10.38 4.82 -14.77
C GLY A 207 10.78 3.35 -15.00
N LEU A 208 9.83 2.42 -14.92
CA LEU A 208 10.10 0.99 -15.02
C LEU A 208 10.30 0.59 -16.49
N LYS A 209 11.55 0.24 -16.83
CA LYS A 209 11.91 -0.38 -18.11
C LYS A 209 11.27 -1.77 -18.19
N GLY A 210 10.27 -1.94 -19.04
CA GLY A 210 9.67 -3.25 -19.29
C GLY A 210 8.28 -3.19 -19.92
N ASP A 211 7.88 -4.27 -20.57
CA ASP A 211 6.54 -4.41 -21.12
C ASP A 211 5.54 -4.68 -19.97
N LYS A 212 4.80 -3.64 -19.56
CA LYS A 212 3.77 -3.74 -18.52
C LYS A 212 2.72 -4.80 -18.83
N LYS A 213 2.35 -4.98 -20.11
CA LYS A 213 1.38 -5.97 -20.53
C LYS A 213 1.94 -7.37 -20.34
N LEU A 214 3.22 -7.58 -20.66
CA LEU A 214 3.91 -8.85 -20.41
C LEU A 214 3.96 -9.17 -18.91
N GLN A 215 4.33 -8.20 -18.07
CA GLN A 215 4.37 -8.39 -16.61
C GLN A 215 2.97 -8.66 -16.04
N PHE A 216 1.95 -7.90 -16.47
CA PHE A 216 0.56 -8.14 -16.08
C PHE A 216 0.11 -9.56 -16.43
N ASN A 217 0.34 -10.00 -17.68
CA ASN A 217 -0.03 -11.34 -18.13
C ASN A 217 0.73 -12.45 -17.38
N LYS A 218 1.98 -12.19 -16.98
CA LYS A 218 2.75 -13.13 -16.14
C LYS A 218 2.13 -13.25 -14.75
N SER A 219 1.95 -12.13 -14.03
CA SER A 219 1.35 -12.13 -12.70
C SER A 219 -0.09 -12.67 -12.70
N HIS A 220 -0.87 -12.36 -13.73
CA HIS A 220 -2.23 -12.88 -13.90
C HIS A 220 -2.26 -14.41 -14.01
N ARG A 221 -1.32 -15.01 -14.76
CA ARG A 221 -1.20 -16.48 -14.86
C ARG A 221 -0.83 -17.12 -13.53
N LEU A 222 0.11 -16.54 -12.80
CA LEU A 222 0.49 -17.00 -11.45
C LEU A 222 -0.72 -16.94 -10.50
N PHE A 223 -1.46 -15.83 -10.53
CA PHE A 223 -2.66 -15.64 -9.73
C PHE A 223 -3.76 -16.67 -10.07
N MET A 224 -4.01 -16.88 -11.37
CA MET A 224 -4.96 -17.87 -11.87
C MET A 224 -4.62 -19.30 -11.46
N GLU A 225 -3.34 -19.64 -11.37
CA GLU A 225 -2.88 -20.96 -10.91
C GLU A 225 -3.01 -21.10 -9.40
N LYS A 226 -2.51 -20.11 -8.64
CA LYS A 226 -2.60 -20.07 -7.17
C LYS A 226 -4.05 -20.22 -6.68
N TRP A 227 -4.97 -19.47 -7.30
CA TRP A 227 -6.37 -19.37 -6.89
C TRP A 227 -7.34 -20.19 -7.75
N LYS A 228 -6.86 -21.17 -8.53
CA LYS A 228 -7.69 -21.96 -9.47
C LYS A 228 -8.93 -22.60 -8.84
N HIS A 229 -8.85 -22.97 -7.56
CA HIS A 229 -9.93 -23.58 -6.78
C HIS A 229 -11.02 -22.58 -6.32
N LYS A 230 -10.76 -21.27 -6.43
CA LYS A 230 -11.68 -20.17 -6.05
C LYS A 230 -12.13 -19.29 -7.21
N ARG A 231 -11.98 -19.75 -8.45
CA ARG A 231 -12.37 -18.98 -9.67
C ARG A 231 -13.76 -18.36 -9.59
N ASN A 232 -14.73 -19.05 -9.00
CA ASN A 232 -16.11 -18.58 -8.85
C ASN A 232 -16.50 -18.25 -7.41
N LYS A 233 -15.52 -18.14 -6.50
CA LYS A 233 -15.71 -17.93 -5.06
C LYS A 233 -14.84 -16.76 -4.59
N LEU A 234 -15.01 -15.63 -5.25
CA LEU A 234 -14.33 -14.38 -4.89
C LEU A 234 -14.90 -13.84 -3.58
N PRO A 235 -14.05 -13.30 -2.69
CA PRO A 235 -14.54 -12.59 -1.51
C PRO A 235 -15.33 -11.36 -1.94
N VAL A 236 -16.42 -11.06 -1.25
CA VAL A 236 -17.26 -9.88 -1.54
C VAL A 236 -17.33 -9.04 -0.29
N PHE A 237 -16.76 -7.85 -0.35
CA PHE A 237 -16.78 -6.87 0.71
C PHE A 237 -17.74 -5.74 0.36
N ARG A 238 -18.32 -5.14 1.40
CA ARG A 238 -19.17 -3.95 1.35
C ARG A 238 -18.84 -3.12 2.58
N ASN A 239 -18.75 -1.81 2.43
CA ASN A 239 -18.69 -0.93 3.57
C ASN A 239 -20.02 -1.00 4.34
N SER A 240 -19.94 -0.97 5.65
CA SER A 240 -21.08 -1.12 6.56
C SER A 240 -22.01 0.09 6.60
N LEU A 241 -21.50 1.30 6.34
CA LEU A 241 -22.28 2.56 6.33
C LEU A 241 -21.64 3.59 5.41
#